data_AF-A0A8E2JTK6-F1
#
_entry.id   AF-A0A8E2JTK6-F1
#
_cell.length_a   1.000
_cell.length_b   1.000
_cell.length_c   1.000
_cell.angle_alpha   90.00
_cell.angle_beta   90.00
_cell.angle_gamma   90.00
#
_symmetry.space_group_name_H-M   'P 1'
#
loop_
_entity.id
_entity.type
_entity.pdbx_description
1 polymer ?
#
loop_
_entity_poly.entity_id
_entity_poly.type
_entity_poly.pdbx_seq_one_letter_code
_entity_poly.pdbx_strand_id
1 'polypeptide(L)'
;APAQSSINYETKNEYATDHSKYSVYSGPPNEANNQAWENLIQPTFFAATEREIIWAHGTVSDSVKLATGGYIAALGVYHEIHCLRQLRLFLYSDVYYPNLTEANVRYLQGHLDHCLETLRLSLMCNADLSLYTFRWDSENATRPLPKSNSSRKCVEWDRLELWARKRMVPLTPMLLRTTGKVEEVHLRLRRIIST
;
A
#
# COMPACT_ATOMS: atom_id res chain seq x y z
N ALA A 1 6.98 16.22 2.73
CA ALA A 1 5.76 15.53 3.15
C ALA A 1 5.55 15.70 4.66
N PRO A 2 4.34 15.50 5.22
CA PRO A 2 4.08 15.57 6.67
C PRO A 2 5.01 14.71 7.55
N ALA A 3 5.57 13.62 6.99
CA ALA A 3 6.50 12.73 7.67
C ALA A 3 7.99 13.07 7.44
N GLN A 4 8.32 14.08 6.64
CA GLN A 4 9.70 14.32 6.15
C GLN A 4 10.72 14.46 7.27
N SER A 5 10.38 15.16 8.35
CA SER A 5 11.28 15.40 9.49
C SER A 5 11.44 14.18 10.41
N SER A 6 10.63 13.14 10.22
CA SER A 6 10.62 11.93 11.03
C SER A 6 11.21 10.71 10.30
N ILE A 7 11.54 10.86 9.02
CA ILE A 7 12.06 9.80 8.17
C ILE A 7 13.58 9.93 8.04
N ASN A 8 14.24 8.79 8.18
CA ASN A 8 15.62 8.60 7.80
C ASN A 8 15.72 7.66 6.60
N TYR A 9 16.93 7.53 6.06
CA TYR A 9 17.22 6.63 4.95
C TYR A 9 18.36 5.69 5.31
N GLU A 10 18.23 4.45 4.85
CA GLU A 10 19.23 3.39 4.99
C GLU A 10 19.67 2.90 3.62
N THR A 11 20.86 2.29 3.56
CA THR A 11 21.33 1.61 2.34
C THR A 11 21.05 0.13 2.46
N LYS A 12 20.34 -0.44 1.47
CA LYS A 12 20.02 -1.86 1.39
C LYS A 12 20.50 -2.43 0.07
N ASN A 13 20.85 -3.71 0.07
CA ASN A 13 21.25 -4.47 -1.11
C ASN A 13 20.34 -5.70 -1.33
N GLU A 14 19.20 -5.78 -0.64
CA GLU A 14 18.25 -6.90 -0.75
C GLU A 14 17.40 -6.76 -2.02
N TYR A 15 17.27 -7.83 -2.81
CA TYR A 15 16.42 -7.91 -4.01
C TYR A 15 15.73 -9.27 -4.07
N ALA A 16 14.45 -9.32 -4.46
CA ALA A 16 13.73 -10.57 -4.69
C ALA A 16 14.11 -11.15 -6.07
N THR A 17 15.22 -11.91 -6.15
CA THR A 17 15.73 -12.48 -7.41
C THR A 17 15.46 -13.98 -7.59
N ASP A 18 14.98 -14.66 -6.54
CA ASP A 18 14.68 -16.09 -6.57
C ASP A 18 13.15 -16.31 -6.52
N HIS A 19 12.56 -16.64 -7.67
CA HIS A 19 11.12 -16.87 -7.80
C HIS A 19 10.64 -18.16 -7.12
N SER A 20 11.55 -19.05 -6.70
CA SER A 20 11.21 -20.30 -6.01
C SER A 20 11.08 -20.14 -4.49
N LYS A 21 11.53 -19.00 -3.94
CA LYS A 21 11.48 -18.72 -2.51
C LYS A 21 10.42 -17.68 -2.19
N TYR A 22 9.64 -17.97 -1.15
CA TYR A 22 8.65 -17.04 -0.66
C TYR A 22 9.13 -16.37 0.63
N SER A 23 9.05 -15.04 0.63
CA SER A 23 9.01 -14.26 1.87
C SER A 23 7.65 -14.39 2.56
N VAL A 24 7.53 -13.83 3.76
CA VAL A 24 6.23 -13.70 4.46
C VAL A 24 5.20 -12.87 3.66
N TYR A 25 5.62 -12.10 2.65
CA TYR A 25 4.72 -11.27 1.82
C TYR A 25 4.40 -11.87 0.44
N SER A 26 5.03 -12.98 0.05
CA SER A 26 4.89 -13.59 -1.29
C SER A 26 4.44 -15.04 -1.23
N GLY A 27 3.98 -15.57 -2.37
CA GLY A 27 3.50 -16.95 -2.48
C GLY A 27 2.03 -17.13 -2.11
N PRO A 28 1.52 -18.38 -2.16
CA PRO A 28 0.12 -18.68 -1.89
C PRO A 28 -0.35 -18.21 -0.51
N PRO A 29 -1.63 -17.83 -0.36
CA PRO A 29 -2.22 -17.44 0.90
C PRO A 29 -2.00 -18.46 2.02
N ASN A 30 -1.56 -17.98 3.18
CA ASN A 30 -1.54 -18.70 4.45
C ASN A 30 -1.74 -17.70 5.59
N GLU A 31 -1.90 -18.19 6.82
CA GLU A 31 -2.20 -17.35 7.98
C GLU A 31 -1.12 -16.28 8.23
N ALA A 32 0.15 -16.68 8.26
CA ALA A 32 1.26 -15.75 8.50
C ALA A 32 1.36 -14.68 7.40
N ASN A 33 1.18 -15.08 6.14
CA ASN A 33 1.21 -14.17 5.00
C ASN A 33 0.02 -13.19 5.03
N ASN A 34 -1.19 -13.66 5.34
CA ASN A 34 -2.37 -12.81 5.51
C ASN A 34 -2.15 -11.78 6.61
N GLN A 35 -1.69 -12.22 7.79
CA GLN A 35 -1.43 -11.33 8.92
C GLN A 35 -0.35 -10.29 8.60
N ALA A 36 0.71 -10.68 7.89
CA ALA A 36 1.76 -9.76 7.47
C ALA A 36 1.20 -8.65 6.57
N TRP A 37 0.34 -9.00 5.60
CA TRP A 37 -0.33 -8.02 4.73
C TRP A 37 -1.33 -7.13 5.47
N GLU A 38 -2.10 -7.68 6.42
CA GLU A 38 -3.00 -6.89 7.28
C GLU A 38 -2.23 -5.90 8.17
N ASN A 39 -1.04 -6.28 8.64
CA ASN A 39 -0.19 -5.37 9.42
C ASN A 39 0.44 -4.29 8.56
N LEU A 40 0.93 -4.66 7.36
CA LEU A 40 1.68 -3.77 6.46
C LEU A 40 0.83 -2.62 5.91
N ILE A 41 -0.45 -2.88 5.64
CA ILE A 41 -1.36 -1.84 5.13
C ILE A 41 -1.74 -0.82 6.22
N GLN A 42 -1.41 -1.08 7.49
CA GLN A 42 -1.74 -0.21 8.61
C GLN A 42 -0.57 0.73 8.97
N PRO A 43 -0.84 2.02 9.28
CA PRO A 43 -2.14 2.67 9.24
C PRO A 43 -2.42 3.24 7.84
N THR A 44 -3.49 2.78 7.19
CA THR A 44 -3.87 3.33 5.89
C THR A 44 -4.26 4.79 5.98
N PHE A 45 -4.89 5.17 7.11
CA PHE A 45 -5.37 6.51 7.36
C PHE A 45 -4.75 7.11 8.62
N PHE A 46 -4.52 8.42 8.58
CA PHE A 46 -4.06 9.20 9.72
C PHE A 46 -4.82 10.53 9.82
N ALA A 47 -4.77 11.14 11.00
CA ALA A 47 -5.33 12.46 11.25
C ALA A 47 -4.33 13.55 10.82
N ALA A 48 -4.56 14.15 9.65
CA ALA A 48 -3.84 15.31 9.16
C ALA A 48 -4.33 16.58 9.85
N THR A 49 -3.41 17.50 10.09
CA THR A 49 -3.70 18.87 10.53
C THR A 49 -4.08 19.74 9.34
N GLU A 50 -4.78 20.83 9.60
CA GLU A 50 -5.11 21.83 8.57
C GLU A 50 -3.85 22.34 7.85
N ARG A 51 -2.79 22.62 8.63
CA ARG A 51 -1.50 23.06 8.10
C ARG A 51 -0.90 22.05 7.13
N GLU A 52 -1.04 20.75 7.39
CA GLU A 52 -0.52 19.71 6.49
C GLU A 52 -1.34 19.60 5.21
N ILE A 53 -2.66 19.81 5.27
CA ILE A 53 -3.51 19.91 4.08
C ILE A 53 -3.09 21.09 3.21
N ILE A 54 -2.95 22.27 3.81
CA ILE A 54 -2.53 23.50 3.09
C ILE A 54 -1.11 23.34 2.52
N TRP A 55 -0.18 22.80 3.31
CA TRP A 55 1.21 22.57 2.88
C TRP A 55 1.29 21.59 1.71
N ALA A 56 0.37 20.62 1.64
CA ALA A 56 0.23 19.71 0.50
C ALA A 56 -0.54 20.32 -0.69
N HIS A 57 -0.80 21.64 -0.68
CA HIS A 57 -1.61 22.35 -1.66
C HIS A 57 -3.05 21.82 -1.78
N GLY A 58 -3.57 21.21 -0.71
CA GLY A 58 -4.95 20.73 -0.64
C GLY A 58 -5.93 21.80 -0.18
N THR A 59 -7.21 21.60 -0.50
CA THR A 59 -8.30 22.49 -0.10
C THR A 59 -8.94 22.01 1.20
N VAL A 60 -8.87 22.86 2.24
CA VAL A 60 -9.40 22.53 3.57
C VAL A 60 -10.93 22.40 3.59
N SER A 61 -11.65 23.21 2.82
CA SER A 61 -13.12 23.20 2.77
C SER A 61 -13.69 21.87 2.26
N ASP A 62 -12.96 21.20 1.37
CA ASP A 62 -13.41 19.99 0.69
C ASP A 62 -12.79 18.73 1.34
N SER A 63 -11.96 18.92 2.36
CA SER A 63 -11.34 17.85 3.12
C SER A 63 -12.28 17.30 4.19
N VAL A 64 -12.31 15.98 4.35
CA VAL A 64 -13.20 15.30 5.29
C VAL A 64 -12.68 15.44 6.72
N LYS A 65 -13.47 16.08 7.59
CA LYS A 65 -13.14 16.31 9.00
C LYS A 65 -13.43 15.08 9.86
N LEU A 66 -12.52 14.80 10.79
CA LEU A 66 -12.72 13.83 11.86
C LEU A 66 -13.47 14.51 13.01
N ALA A 67 -14.37 13.78 13.68
CA ALA A 67 -15.05 14.28 14.88
C ALA A 67 -14.08 14.56 16.03
N THR A 68 -12.95 13.86 16.07
CA THR A 68 -11.85 14.05 17.04
C THR A 68 -10.93 15.21 16.70
N GLY A 69 -11.18 15.93 15.61
CA GLY A 69 -10.34 17.01 15.12
C GLY A 69 -9.35 16.59 14.04
N GLY A 70 -9.00 17.53 13.16
CA GLY A 70 -8.19 17.28 11.97
C GLY A 70 -8.98 16.68 10.81
N TYR A 71 -8.25 16.14 9.84
CA TYR A 71 -8.76 15.64 8.57
C TYR A 71 -8.27 14.22 8.34
N ILE A 72 -9.13 13.35 7.83
CA ILE A 72 -8.68 12.02 7.43
C ILE A 72 -7.82 12.12 6.16
N ALA A 73 -6.65 11.50 6.20
CA ALA A 73 -5.71 11.49 5.09
C ALA A 73 -4.97 10.14 5.02
N ALA A 74 -4.33 9.86 3.89
CA ALA A 74 -3.44 8.72 3.70
C ALA A 74 -2.09 9.21 3.16
N LEU A 75 -0.99 8.54 3.51
CA LEU A 75 0.27 8.74 2.78
C LEU A 75 0.23 7.96 1.47
N GLY A 76 0.88 8.48 0.43
CA GLY A 76 0.95 7.84 -0.88
C GLY A 76 1.39 6.37 -0.80
N VAL A 77 2.44 6.08 -0.03
CA VAL A 77 2.95 4.72 0.16
C VAL A 77 1.93 3.72 0.74
N TYR A 78 1.02 4.16 1.62
CA TYR A 78 -0.03 3.27 2.13
C TYR A 78 -1.14 3.04 1.09
N HIS A 79 -1.42 4.03 0.23
CA HIS A 79 -2.29 3.84 -0.93
C HIS A 79 -1.66 2.89 -1.95
N GLU A 80 -0.36 3.01 -2.21
CA GLU A 80 0.39 2.09 -3.08
C GLU A 80 0.41 0.66 -2.52
N ILE A 81 0.65 0.48 -1.21
CA ILE A 81 0.56 -0.82 -0.55
C ILE A 81 -0.85 -1.39 -0.59
N HIS A 82 -1.89 -0.54 -0.44
CA HIS A 82 -3.27 -0.94 -0.65
C HIS A 82 -3.47 -1.48 -2.07
N CYS A 83 -3.06 -0.73 -3.09
CA CYS A 83 -3.15 -1.15 -4.49
C CYS A 83 -2.43 -2.47 -4.75
N LEU A 84 -1.21 -2.65 -4.21
CA LEU A 84 -0.46 -3.89 -4.32
C LEU A 84 -1.16 -5.07 -3.64
N ARG A 85 -1.76 -4.84 -2.46
CA ARG A 85 -2.57 -5.86 -1.77
C ARG A 85 -3.81 -6.22 -2.58
N GLN A 86 -4.46 -5.26 -3.23
CA GLN A 86 -5.63 -5.54 -4.08
C GLN A 86 -5.26 -6.44 -5.27
N LEU A 87 -4.12 -6.20 -5.92
CA LEU A 87 -3.58 -7.10 -6.96
C LEU A 87 -3.34 -8.50 -6.41
N ARG A 88 -2.74 -8.62 -5.21
CA ARG A 88 -2.53 -9.92 -4.55
C ARG A 88 -3.86 -10.64 -4.25
N LEU A 89 -4.86 -9.94 -3.74
CA LEU A 89 -6.16 -10.54 -3.43
C LEU A 89 -6.86 -11.06 -4.71
N PHE A 90 -6.71 -10.34 -5.82
CA PHE A 90 -7.25 -10.78 -7.10
C PHE A 90 -6.44 -11.93 -7.73
N LEU A 91 -5.11 -11.93 -7.57
CA LEU A 91 -4.24 -13.03 -8.01
C LEU A 91 -4.67 -14.39 -7.41
N TYR A 92 -5.23 -14.36 -6.19
CA TYR A 92 -5.77 -15.53 -5.49
C TYR A 92 -7.29 -15.39 -5.28
N SER A 93 -8.00 -14.94 -6.31
CA SER A 93 -9.44 -14.65 -6.23
C SER A 93 -10.28 -15.88 -5.89
N ASP A 94 -9.85 -17.07 -6.31
CA ASP A 94 -10.44 -18.35 -5.96
C ASP A 94 -10.46 -18.60 -4.45
N VAL A 95 -9.43 -18.14 -3.73
CA VAL A 95 -9.34 -18.22 -2.27
C VAL A 95 -10.09 -17.09 -1.59
N TYR A 96 -9.93 -15.85 -2.07
CA TYR A 96 -10.41 -14.66 -1.34
C TYR A 96 -11.82 -14.20 -1.67
N TYR A 97 -12.31 -14.60 -2.84
CA TYR A 97 -13.61 -14.23 -3.36
C TYR A 97 -14.30 -15.47 -3.96
N PRO A 98 -14.56 -16.51 -3.15
CA PRO A 98 -15.38 -17.62 -3.63
C PRO A 98 -16.74 -17.04 -4.04
N ASN A 99 -17.16 -17.33 -5.28
CA ASN A 99 -18.44 -16.89 -5.85
C ASN A 99 -18.51 -15.44 -6.38
N LEU A 100 -17.44 -14.93 -7.02
CA LEU A 100 -17.53 -13.67 -7.76
C LEU A 100 -18.58 -13.74 -8.88
N THR A 101 -19.55 -12.84 -8.85
CA THR A 101 -20.41 -12.60 -10.02
C THR A 101 -19.62 -11.84 -11.10
N GLU A 102 -20.10 -11.89 -12.35
CA GLU A 102 -19.49 -11.13 -13.45
C GLU A 102 -19.46 -9.61 -13.17
N ALA A 103 -20.50 -9.08 -12.52
CA ALA A 103 -20.54 -7.68 -12.10
C ALA A 103 -19.45 -7.36 -11.06
N ASN A 104 -19.16 -8.30 -10.16
CA ASN A 104 -18.09 -8.14 -9.18
C ASN A 104 -16.72 -8.17 -9.82
N VAL A 105 -16.50 -9.06 -10.80
CA VAL A 105 -15.26 -9.11 -11.57
C VAL A 105 -15.02 -7.79 -12.29
N ARG A 106 -16.02 -7.24 -13.01
CA ARG A 106 -15.90 -5.95 -13.69
C ARG A 106 -15.55 -4.81 -12.73
N TYR A 107 -16.18 -4.78 -11.55
CA TYR A 107 -15.86 -3.79 -10.53
C TYR A 107 -14.42 -3.93 -10.02
N LEU A 108 -13.99 -5.15 -9.72
CA LEU A 108 -12.62 -5.41 -9.26
C LEU A 108 -11.60 -5.02 -10.33
N GLN A 109 -11.85 -5.35 -11.59
CA GLN A 109 -10.99 -4.95 -12.71
C GLN A 109 -10.84 -3.43 -12.81
N GLY A 110 -11.95 -2.68 -12.75
CA GLY A 110 -11.88 -1.21 -12.77
C GLY A 110 -11.09 -0.63 -11.59
N HIS A 111 -11.21 -1.22 -10.40
CA HIS A 111 -10.37 -0.84 -9.26
C HIS A 111 -8.89 -1.20 -9.49
N LEU A 112 -8.61 -2.37 -10.09
CA LEU A 112 -7.24 -2.80 -10.38
C LEU A 112 -6.59 -1.98 -11.49
N ASP A 113 -7.34 -1.48 -12.48
CA ASP A 113 -6.81 -0.54 -13.48
C ASP A 113 -6.32 0.76 -12.82
N HIS A 114 -7.09 1.31 -11.88
CA HIS A 114 -6.64 2.43 -11.03
C HIS A 114 -5.41 2.06 -10.18
N CYS A 115 -5.37 0.85 -9.63
CA CYS A 115 -4.22 0.37 -8.86
C CYS A 115 -2.95 0.27 -9.72
N LEU A 116 -3.07 -0.26 -10.94
CA LEU A 116 -1.98 -0.38 -11.89
C LEU A 116 -1.42 1.01 -12.25
N GLU A 117 -2.30 1.97 -12.53
CA GLU A 117 -1.88 3.33 -12.87
C GLU A 117 -1.24 4.05 -11.67
N THR A 118 -1.81 3.90 -10.47
CA THR A 118 -1.23 4.45 -9.23
C THR A 118 0.18 3.92 -9.00
N LEU A 119 0.38 2.61 -9.12
CA LEU A 119 1.69 1.97 -8.94
C LEU A 119 2.67 2.37 -10.05
N ARG A 120 2.22 2.42 -11.31
CA ARG A 120 3.06 2.83 -12.44
C ARG A 120 3.57 4.26 -12.25
N LEU A 121 2.69 5.20 -11.90
CA LEU A 121 3.05 6.59 -11.65
C LEU A 121 4.01 6.73 -10.45
N SER A 122 3.78 6.00 -9.35
CA SER A 122 4.68 6.03 -8.20
C SER A 122 6.08 5.48 -8.55
N LEU A 123 6.15 4.35 -9.26
CA LEU A 123 7.42 3.75 -9.68
C LEU A 123 8.22 4.67 -10.62
N MET A 124 7.55 5.39 -11.52
CA MET A 124 8.22 6.36 -12.40
C MET A 124 8.65 7.62 -11.66
N CYS A 125 7.86 8.08 -10.68
CA CYS A 125 8.20 9.22 -9.82
C CYS A 125 9.39 8.90 -8.91
N ASN A 126 9.46 7.66 -8.42
CA ASN A 126 10.48 7.16 -7.49
C ASN A 126 11.34 6.06 -8.14
N ALA A 127 11.92 6.35 -9.31
CA ALA A 127 12.67 5.36 -10.08
C ALA A 127 13.84 4.76 -9.29
N ASP A 128 13.87 3.42 -9.18
CA ASP A 128 15.03 2.69 -8.64
C ASP A 128 16.13 2.59 -9.70
N LEU A 129 17.24 3.31 -9.47
CA LEU A 129 18.38 3.34 -10.39
C LEU A 129 19.37 2.17 -10.18
N SER A 130 19.03 1.23 -9.29
CA SER A 130 19.85 0.05 -9.04
C SER A 130 19.93 -0.88 -10.24
N LEU A 131 21.12 -1.39 -10.50
CA LEU A 131 21.34 -2.31 -11.60
C LEU A 131 20.86 -3.73 -11.24
N TYR A 132 19.99 -4.30 -12.07
CA TYR A 132 19.83 -5.74 -12.20
C TYR A 132 20.75 -6.27 -13.30
N THR A 133 21.38 -7.40 -13.03
CA THR A 133 22.15 -8.17 -14.02
C THR A 133 21.66 -9.61 -14.02
N PHE A 134 22.36 -10.48 -14.75
CA PHE A 134 21.99 -11.87 -14.91
C PHE A 134 23.20 -12.77 -14.68
N ARG A 135 22.94 -14.00 -14.21
CA ARG A 135 23.95 -15.05 -14.04
C ARG A 135 23.47 -16.37 -14.63
N TRP A 136 24.43 -17.21 -15.01
CA TRP A 136 24.18 -18.61 -15.35
C TRP A 136 24.38 -19.48 -14.10
N ASP A 137 23.46 -20.41 -13.84
CA ASP A 137 23.52 -21.29 -12.67
C ASP A 137 24.14 -22.66 -12.98
N SER A 138 24.32 -22.99 -14.26
CA SER A 138 25.07 -24.15 -14.73
C SER A 138 25.43 -24.00 -16.21
N GLU A 139 26.36 -24.82 -16.72
CA GLU A 139 26.74 -24.83 -18.14
C GLU A 139 25.59 -25.21 -19.08
N ASN A 140 24.65 -26.02 -18.59
CA ASN A 140 23.48 -26.49 -19.35
C ASN A 140 22.22 -25.64 -19.11
N ALA A 141 22.34 -24.49 -18.44
CA ALA A 141 21.20 -23.63 -18.15
C ALA A 141 20.62 -23.05 -19.45
N THR A 142 19.31 -23.21 -19.66
CA THR A 142 18.62 -22.73 -20.86
C THR A 142 18.26 -21.25 -20.81
N ARG A 143 18.34 -20.63 -19.62
CA ARG A 143 18.07 -19.20 -19.39
C ARG A 143 18.90 -18.68 -18.22
N PRO A 144 19.37 -17.42 -18.27
CA PRO A 144 20.05 -16.83 -17.14
C PRO A 144 19.04 -16.39 -16.07
N LEU A 145 19.47 -16.34 -14.81
CA LEU A 145 18.66 -15.91 -13.68
C LEU A 145 19.00 -14.47 -13.27
N PRO A 146 18.02 -13.67 -12.84
CA PRO A 146 18.28 -12.32 -12.37
C PRO A 146 19.18 -12.35 -11.13
N LYS A 147 20.06 -11.36 -11.03
CA LYS A 147 20.91 -11.12 -9.86
C LYS A 147 21.06 -9.62 -9.68
N SER A 148 21.00 -9.17 -8.43
CA SER A 148 21.42 -7.82 -8.06
C SER A 148 22.13 -7.87 -6.72
N ASN A 149 23.16 -7.05 -6.58
CA ASN A 149 23.76 -6.68 -5.30
C ASN A 149 24.02 -5.17 -5.25
N SER A 150 23.29 -4.43 -6.09
CA SER A 150 23.40 -2.98 -6.19
C SER A 150 22.93 -2.35 -4.89
N SER A 151 23.54 -1.24 -4.50
CA SER A 151 23.08 -0.50 -3.33
C SER A 151 21.94 0.44 -3.69
N ARG A 152 20.87 0.39 -2.90
CA ARG A 152 19.74 1.32 -3.00
C ARG A 152 19.51 2.07 -1.71
N LYS A 153 19.08 3.32 -1.83
CA LYS A 153 18.68 4.15 -0.71
C LYS A 153 17.20 3.91 -0.41
N CYS A 154 16.91 3.32 0.73
CA CYS A 154 15.55 3.02 1.20
C CYS A 154 15.16 3.98 2.32
N VAL A 155 13.87 4.23 2.46
CA VAL A 155 13.30 4.81 3.69
C VAL A 155 13.47 3.80 4.82
N GLU A 156 13.90 4.25 6.00
CA GLU A 156 13.85 3.44 7.23
C GLU A 156 12.38 3.16 7.58
N TRP A 157 11.89 1.98 7.19
CA TRP A 157 10.46 1.63 7.25
C TRP A 157 9.87 1.79 8.65
N ASP A 158 10.57 1.28 9.67
CA ASP A 158 10.10 1.31 11.05
C ASP A 158 9.85 2.74 11.55
N ARG A 159 10.64 3.73 11.09
CA ARG A 159 10.43 5.13 11.48
C ARG A 159 9.18 5.73 10.84
N LEU A 160 8.97 5.44 9.55
CA LEU A 160 7.76 5.84 8.85
C LEU A 160 6.54 5.22 9.52
N GLU A 161 6.59 3.92 9.81
CA GLU A 161 5.51 3.19 10.46
C GLU A 161 5.22 3.74 11.85
N LEU A 162 6.25 3.98 12.68
CA LEU A 162 6.09 4.60 14.00
C LEU A 162 5.45 5.99 13.93
N TRP A 163 5.85 6.82 12.95
CA TRP A 163 5.24 8.13 12.73
C TRP A 163 3.77 8.00 12.37
N ALA A 164 3.45 7.07 11.46
CA ALA A 164 2.10 6.90 10.95
C ALA A 164 1.18 6.32 12.04
N ARG A 165 1.63 5.28 12.76
CA ARG A 165 0.84 4.59 13.81
C ARG A 165 0.41 5.51 14.93
N LYS A 166 1.27 6.44 15.35
CA LYS A 166 0.95 7.46 16.38
C LYS A 166 -0.21 8.36 15.99
N ARG A 167 -0.55 8.43 14.71
CA ARG A 167 -1.55 9.33 14.14
C ARG A 167 -2.70 8.57 13.48
N MET A 168 -2.72 7.25 13.65
CA MET A 168 -3.65 6.35 12.97
C MET A 168 -5.09 6.73 13.25
N VAL A 169 -5.89 6.65 12.19
CA VAL A 169 -7.35 6.70 12.26
C VAL A 169 -7.86 5.27 12.06
N PRO A 170 -8.79 4.77 12.90
CA PRO A 170 -9.34 3.43 12.75
C PRO A 170 -10.13 3.30 11.44
N LEU A 171 -10.44 2.08 11.01
CA LEU A 171 -11.27 1.84 9.82
C LEU A 171 -12.75 2.19 10.00
N THR A 172 -13.16 2.50 11.23
CA THR A 172 -14.52 2.97 11.56
C THR A 172 -14.44 4.33 12.27
N PRO A 173 -13.95 5.39 11.61
CA PRO A 173 -13.86 6.69 12.26
C PRO A 173 -15.22 7.40 12.31
N MET A 174 -15.34 8.30 13.28
CA MET A 174 -16.42 9.27 13.35
C MET A 174 -16.07 10.46 12.45
N LEU A 175 -16.84 10.65 11.37
CA LEU A 175 -16.63 11.70 10.38
C LEU A 175 -17.69 12.80 10.53
N LEU A 176 -17.28 14.05 10.35
CA LEU A 176 -18.17 15.20 10.34
C LEU A 176 -18.62 15.48 8.89
N ARG A 177 -19.90 15.32 8.60
CA ARG A 177 -20.49 15.69 7.31
C ARG A 177 -20.56 17.20 7.13
N THR A 178 -20.70 17.63 5.88
CA THR A 178 -20.92 19.03 5.51
C THR A 178 -22.19 19.64 6.14
N THR A 179 -23.16 18.79 6.53
CA THR A 179 -24.37 19.20 7.26
C THR A 179 -24.16 19.41 8.76
N GLY A 180 -22.95 19.17 9.29
CA GLY A 180 -22.65 19.21 10.72
C GLY A 180 -22.98 17.92 11.48
N LYS A 181 -23.59 16.92 10.81
CA LYS A 181 -23.87 15.61 11.42
C LYS A 181 -22.57 14.82 11.59
N VAL A 182 -22.39 14.21 12.76
CA VAL A 182 -21.34 13.23 13.02
C VAL A 182 -21.89 11.81 12.80
N GLU A 183 -21.11 10.97 12.12
CA GLU A 183 -21.48 9.57 11.87
C GLU A 183 -20.25 8.66 11.84
N GLU A 184 -20.47 7.40 12.21
CA GLU A 184 -19.48 6.35 12.03
C GLU A 184 -19.50 5.84 10.59
N VAL A 185 -18.34 5.78 9.95
CA VAL A 185 -18.21 5.33 8.55
C VAL A 185 -17.25 4.17 8.48
N HIS A 186 -17.64 3.05 7.86
CA HIS A 186 -16.72 1.93 7.65
C HIS A 186 -15.90 2.09 6.36
N LEU A 187 -14.62 2.43 6.51
CA LEU A 187 -13.64 2.57 5.44
C LEU A 187 -13.15 1.19 4.99
N ARG A 188 -13.70 0.72 3.86
CA ARG A 188 -13.44 -0.64 3.37
C ARG A 188 -12.09 -0.74 2.65
N LEU A 189 -11.08 -1.30 3.32
CA LEU A 189 -9.82 -1.74 2.68
C LEU A 189 -9.93 -3.11 2.01
N ARG A 190 -10.99 -3.85 2.33
CA ARG A 190 -11.43 -5.06 1.66
C ARG A 190 -12.93 -4.94 1.53
N ARG A 191 -13.45 -4.76 0.31
CA ARG A 191 -14.88 -4.94 0.11
C ARG A 191 -15.13 -6.44 0.16
N ILE A 192 -15.66 -6.95 1.26
CA ILE A 192 -16.37 -8.23 1.23
C ILE A 192 -17.54 -7.98 0.29
N ILE A 193 -17.47 -8.58 -0.87
CA ILE A 193 -18.53 -8.56 -1.85
C ILE A 193 -19.50 -9.62 -1.35
N SER A 194 -20.48 -9.21 -0.54
CA SER A 194 -21.60 -10.08 -0.21
C SER A 194 -22.45 -10.27 -1.47
N THR A 195 -22.91 -11.49 -1.68
CA THR A 195 -23.94 -11.88 -2.65
C THR A 195 -25.18 -10.99 -2.54
#